data_AF-A0A9E5N2A1-F1
#
_entry.id   AF-A0A9E5N2A1-F1
#
_cell.length_a   1.000
_cell.length_b   1.000
_cell.length_c   1.000
_cell.angle_alpha   90.00
_cell.angle_beta   90.00
_cell.angle_gamma   90.00
#
_symmetry.space_group_name_H-M   'P 1'
#
loop_
_entity.id
_entity.type
_entity.pdbx_description
1 polymer ?
#
loop_
_entity_poly.entity_id
_entity_poly.type
_entity_poly.pdbx_seq_one_letter_code
_entity_poly.pdbx_strand_id
1 'polypeptide(L)'
;GAAIELASGDVAPGLEAAPSGLWGAATEVSPGKDTPSGHWELAGLPVPWEWTYFPNTVPSFPTDVTEEIKRLAGTEGILGNCHA
;
A
#
# COMPACT_ATOMS: atom_id res chain seq x y z
N GLY A 1 -21.50 9.66 -10.48
CA GLY A 1 -20.87 10.91 -10.94
C GLY A 1 -20.34 11.68 -9.77
N ALA A 2 -21.23 12.13 -8.89
CA ALA A 2 -20.93 13.12 -7.85
C ALA A 2 -19.67 12.85 -6.99
N ALA A 3 -19.43 11.62 -6.53
CA ALA A 3 -18.22 11.32 -5.75
C ALA A 3 -16.91 11.41 -6.56
N ILE A 4 -16.95 11.07 -7.86
CA ILE A 4 -15.79 11.20 -8.77
C ILE A 4 -15.52 12.68 -9.02
N GLU A 5 -16.57 13.44 -9.33
CA GLU A 5 -16.46 14.89 -9.53
C GLU A 5 -15.93 15.60 -8.28
N LEU A 6 -16.36 15.19 -7.08
CA LEU A 6 -15.80 15.71 -5.83
C LEU A 6 -14.32 15.33 -5.64
N ALA A 7 -13.93 14.12 -6.02
CA ALA A 7 -12.57 13.62 -5.82
C ALA A 7 -11.55 14.20 -6.81
N SER A 8 -11.93 14.41 -8.08
CA SER A 8 -11.01 14.79 -9.16
C SER A 8 -11.36 16.09 -9.87
N GLY A 9 -12.58 16.62 -9.71
CA GLY A 9 -13.11 17.72 -10.50
C GLY A 9 -13.66 17.31 -11.87
N ASP A 10 -13.58 16.03 -12.23
CA ASP A 10 -14.02 15.55 -13.55
C ASP A 10 -15.46 15.04 -13.53
N VAL A 11 -16.24 15.44 -14.53
CA VAL A 11 -17.56 14.87 -14.77
C VAL A 11 -17.39 13.51 -15.44
N ALA A 12 -17.87 12.45 -14.79
CA ALA A 12 -17.84 11.09 -15.32
C ALA A 12 -19.00 10.84 -16.30
N PRO A 13 -18.73 10.68 -17.62
CA PRO A 13 -19.79 10.49 -18.61
C PRO A 13 -20.59 9.21 -18.36
N GLY A 14 -21.92 9.29 -18.48
CA GLY A 14 -22.84 8.18 -18.23
C GLY A 14 -23.14 7.93 -16.75
N LEU A 15 -22.62 8.76 -15.82
CA LEU A 15 -22.86 8.67 -14.38
C LEU A 15 -23.49 9.95 -13.80
N GLU A 16 -24.33 10.63 -14.57
CA GLU A 16 -24.96 11.93 -14.24
C GLU A 16 -26.22 11.80 -13.37
N ALA A 17 -26.69 10.58 -13.11
CA ALA A 17 -27.87 10.34 -12.30
C ALA A 17 -27.70 10.94 -10.89
N ALA A 18 -28.74 11.62 -10.40
CA ALA A 18 -28.77 12.16 -9.04
C ALA A 18 -28.69 11.01 -8.01
N PRO A 19 -27.72 11.03 -7.07
CA PRO A 19 -27.59 9.98 -6.06
C PRO A 19 -28.82 9.91 -5.17
N SER A 20 -29.31 8.70 -4.89
CA SER A 20 -30.42 8.46 -3.96
C SER A 20 -29.96 8.18 -2.51
N GLY A 21 -28.65 8.00 -2.29
CA GLY A 21 -28.04 7.73 -0.99
C GLY A 21 -26.89 8.69 -0.67
N LEU A 22 -26.30 8.51 0.52
CA LEU A 22 -25.12 9.27 0.93
C LEU A 22 -23.90 8.90 0.08
N TRP A 23 -23.09 9.90 -0.22
CA TRP A 23 -21.88 9.76 -1.02
C TRP A 23 -20.83 10.75 -0.53
N GLY A 24 -19.57 10.47 -0.84
CA GLY A 24 -18.45 11.34 -0.51
C GLY A 24 -17.16 10.83 -1.14
N ALA A 25 -16.10 11.60 -0.95
CA ALA A 25 -14.74 11.27 -1.31
C ALA A 25 -13.83 11.61 -0.13
N ALA A 26 -12.71 10.90 0.01
CA ALA A 26 -11.70 11.17 1.00
C ALA A 26 -10.34 11.33 0.31
N THR A 27 -9.47 12.14 0.91
CA THR A 27 -8.08 12.31 0.48
C THR A 27 -7.20 11.69 1.55
N GLU A 28 -6.36 10.74 1.14
CA GLU A 28 -5.40 10.08 2.01
C GLU A 28 -4.39 11.09 2.58
N VAL A 29 -4.08 10.95 3.87
CA VAL A 29 -3.06 11.74 4.59
C VAL A 29 -1.75 10.95 4.71
N SER A 30 -1.84 9.63 4.83
CA SER A 30 -0.68 8.73 4.83
C SER A 30 0.07 8.83 3.50
N PRO A 31 1.42 8.76 3.51
CA PRO A 31 2.20 8.88 2.27
C PRO A 31 2.13 7.61 1.42
N GLY A 32 1.93 6.44 2.06
CA GLY A 32 1.88 5.14 1.40
C GLY A 32 0.50 4.81 0.84
N LYS A 33 0.45 4.31 -0.39
CA LYS A 33 -0.78 3.80 -1.05
C LYS A 33 -0.93 2.29 -0.92
N ASP A 34 -0.20 1.68 0.01
CA ASP A 34 -0.27 0.25 0.27
C ASP A 34 -1.54 -0.10 1.07
N THR A 35 -1.96 -1.36 0.96
CA THR A 35 -3.18 -1.85 1.60
C THR A 35 -3.18 -1.65 3.13
N PRO A 36 -2.09 -1.96 3.87
CA PRO A 36 -2.02 -1.68 5.30
C PRO A 36 -2.25 -0.21 5.67
N SER A 37 -1.54 0.73 5.02
CA SER A 37 -1.64 2.16 5.31
C SER A 37 -3.09 2.67 5.17
N GLY A 38 -3.75 2.35 4.05
CA GLY A 38 -5.13 2.77 3.82
C GLY A 38 -6.12 2.17 4.82
N HIS A 39 -5.96 0.90 5.22
CA HIS A 39 -6.84 0.29 6.22
C HIS A 39 -6.65 0.90 7.62
N TRP A 40 -5.40 1.21 7.99
CA TRP A 40 -5.12 1.88 9.26
C TRP A 40 -5.73 3.28 9.28
N GLU A 41 -5.58 4.05 8.21
CA GLU A 41 -6.15 5.39 8.11
C GLU A 41 -7.68 5.38 8.17
N LEU A 42 -8.34 4.45 7.46
CA LEU A 42 -9.80 4.27 7.55
C LEU A 42 -10.27 3.92 8.96
N ALA A 43 -9.43 3.25 9.76
CA ALA A 43 -9.70 2.94 11.16
C ALA A 43 -9.35 4.09 12.13
N GLY A 44 -8.92 5.25 11.62
CA GLY A 44 -8.55 6.42 12.42
C GLY A 44 -7.08 6.46 12.85
N LEU A 45 -6.21 5.66 12.23
CA LEU A 45 -4.79 5.57 12.51
C LEU A 45 -3.97 5.95 11.26
N PRO A 46 -3.75 7.24 10.98
CA PRO A 46 -2.88 7.62 9.86
C PRO A 46 -1.46 7.08 10.09
N VAL A 47 -0.80 6.62 9.03
CA VAL A 47 0.55 6.04 9.05
C VAL A 47 1.53 7.09 8.52
N PRO A 48 2.28 7.80 9.37
CA PRO A 48 3.14 8.92 8.93
C PRO A 48 4.50 8.48 8.34
N TRP A 49 4.64 7.22 7.90
CA TRP A 49 5.86 6.67 7.33
C TRP A 49 5.57 5.76 6.14
N GLU A 50 6.58 5.50 5.32
CA GLU A 50 6.52 4.47 4.28
C GLU A 50 7.05 3.13 4.82
N TRP A 51 6.43 2.03 4.41
CA TRP A 51 6.96 0.70 4.70
C TRP A 51 8.24 0.44 3.91
N THR A 52 9.07 -0.47 4.42
CA THR A 52 10.20 -0.97 3.64
C THR A 52 9.71 -1.83 2.48
N TYR A 53 10.24 -1.56 1.29
CA TYR A 53 10.07 -2.39 0.10
C TYR A 53 11.40 -3.06 -0.25
N PHE A 54 11.36 -4.34 -0.60
CA PHE A 54 12.53 -5.02 -1.13
C PHE A 54 12.67 -4.76 -2.62
N PRO A 55 13.82 -4.28 -3.11
CA PRO A 55 14.02 -3.98 -4.52
C PRO A 55 13.83 -5.24 -5.37
N ASN A 56 13.37 -5.05 -6.61
CA ASN A 56 13.29 -6.13 -7.60
C ASN A 56 14.68 -6.42 -8.19
N THR A 57 15.56 -6.93 -7.33
CA THR A 57 16.94 -7.34 -7.65
C THR A 57 17.19 -8.74 -7.11
N VAL A 58 18.25 -9.38 -7.59
CA VAL A 58 18.75 -10.64 -7.02
C VAL A 58 20.17 -10.40 -6.52
N PRO A 59 20.41 -10.43 -5.19
CA PRO A 59 19.46 -10.67 -4.09
C PRO A 59 18.45 -9.53 -3.86
N SER A 60 17.27 -9.85 -3.32
CA SER A 60 16.21 -8.87 -2.96
C SER A 60 16.31 -8.39 -1.51
N PHE A 61 16.66 -9.29 -0.59
CA PHE A 61 16.77 -8.98 0.83
C PHE A 61 18.17 -8.43 1.19
N PRO A 62 18.26 -7.46 2.12
CA PRO A 62 19.53 -7.02 2.71
C PRO A 62 20.32 -8.16 3.32
N THR A 63 21.65 -8.13 3.17
CA THR A 63 22.53 -9.20 3.62
C THR A 63 22.43 -9.42 5.12
N ASP A 64 22.42 -8.36 5.93
CA ASP A 64 22.30 -8.42 7.40
C ASP A 64 21.03 -9.17 7.85
N VAL A 65 19.89 -8.91 7.22
CA VAL A 65 18.64 -9.64 7.47
C VAL A 65 18.80 -11.12 7.13
N THR A 66 19.39 -11.44 5.97
CA THR A 66 19.55 -12.85 5.56
C THR A 66 20.57 -13.60 6.40
N GLU A 67 21.65 -12.96 6.86
CA GLU A 67 22.64 -13.57 7.75
C GLU A 67 22.02 -13.90 9.11
N GLU A 68 21.21 -12.99 9.66
CA GLU A 68 20.54 -13.24 10.94
C GLU A 68 19.50 -14.36 10.84
N ILE A 69 18.73 -14.42 9.74
CA ILE A 69 17.79 -15.52 9.49
C ILE A 69 18.53 -16.86 9.41
N LYS A 70 19.64 -16.94 8.66
CA LYS A 70 20.46 -18.15 8.56
C LYS A 70 20.99 -18.59 9.92
N ARG A 71 21.51 -17.64 10.71
CA ARG A 71 22.02 -17.89 12.06
C ARG A 71 20.95 -18.44 12.99
N LEU A 72 19.75 -17.84 12.98
CA LEU A 72 18.61 -18.26 13.81
C LEU A 72 18.03 -19.61 13.35
N ALA A 73 17.99 -19.87 12.05
CA ALA A 73 17.50 -21.12 11.48
C ALA A 73 18.53 -22.27 11.56
N GLY A 74 19.80 -21.98 11.84
CA GLY A 74 20.88 -22.96 11.82
C GLY A 74 21.20 -23.48 10.41
N THR A 75 21.03 -22.65 9.38
CA THR A 75 21.26 -23.00 7.98
C THR A 75 22.45 -22.25 7.39
N GLU A 76 23.05 -22.80 6.33
CA GLU A 76 24.13 -22.14 5.60
C GLU A 76 23.61 -21.15 4.54
N GLY A 77 22.31 -21.19 4.22
CA GLY A 77 21.72 -20.45 3.11
C GLY A 77 20.21 -20.25 3.21
N ILE A 78 19.67 -19.47 2.28
CA ILE A 78 18.24 -19.31 2.00
C ILE A 78 17.97 -19.60 0.53
N LEU A 79 16.76 -20.04 0.20
CA LEU A 79 16.28 -20.21 -1.16
C LEU A 79 15.32 -19.08 -1.53
N GLY A 80 15.24 -18.70 -2.80
CA GLY A 80 14.23 -17.76 -3.29
C GLY A 80 14.43 -16.30 -2.86
N ASN A 81 15.68 -15.81 -2.78
CA ASN A 81 15.97 -14.39 -2.53
C ASN A 81 15.78 -13.55 -3.80
N CYS A 82 14.54 -13.55 -4.31
CA CYS A 82 14.09 -12.86 -5.51
C CYS A 82 12.60 -12.53 -5.40
N HIS A 83 12.09 -11.69 -6.30
CA HIS A 83 10.64 -11.58 -6.53
C HIS A 83 10.18 -12.81 -7.33
N ALA A 84 8.95 -13.29 -7.07
CA ALA A 84 8.36 -14.48 -7.68
C ALA A 84 6.89 -14.24 -8.05
#